data_AF-A0A971ZMM1-F1
#
_entry.id   AF-A0A971ZMM1-F1
#
_cell.length_a   1.000
_cell.length_b   1.000
_cell.length_c   1.000
_cell.angle_alpha   90.00
_cell.angle_beta   90.00
_cell.angle_gamma   90.00
#
_symmetry.space_group_name_H-M   'P 1'
#
loop_
_entity.id
_entity.type
_entity.pdbx_description
1 polymer ?
#
loop_
_entity_poly.entity_id
_entity_poly.type
_entity_poly.pdbx_seq_one_letter_code
_entity_poly.pdbx_strand_id
1 'polypeptide(L)'
;MKHLKSLVCLFAAVIVFCGAGESPAGKIVLGYTGPLSGPARFAAKFSEQYKEMATRACALNYTATHALARAIAAAGTTTDVYKIREAFGKALAAPMLGDRFPNEIYGITPTGRVWVGASIQTITAGTSDPASVYIW
;
A
#
# COMPACT_ATOMS: atom_id res chain seq x y z
N MET A 1 -6.77 16.93 -37.94
CA MET A 1 -7.47 17.45 -36.72
C MET A 1 -8.00 16.38 -35.75
N LYS A 2 -8.18 15.11 -36.13
CA LYS A 2 -8.59 14.04 -35.17
C LYS A 2 -7.47 13.59 -34.22
N HIS A 3 -6.23 13.52 -34.70
CA HIS A 3 -5.08 13.06 -33.88
C HIS A 3 -4.57 14.11 -32.89
N LEU A 4 -4.81 15.40 -33.14
CA LEU A 4 -4.42 16.49 -32.25
C LEU A 4 -5.26 16.51 -30.96
N LYS A 5 -6.56 16.15 -31.06
CA LYS A 5 -7.45 16.01 -29.90
C LYS A 5 -7.10 14.79 -29.04
N SER A 6 -6.67 13.71 -29.70
CA SER A 6 -6.21 12.49 -29.02
C SER A 6 -4.90 12.68 -28.25
N LEU A 7 -3.98 13.50 -28.78
CA LEU A 7 -2.70 13.81 -28.15
C LEU A 7 -2.87 14.75 -26.93
N VAL A 8 -3.79 15.71 -27.02
CA VAL A 8 -4.12 16.61 -25.90
C VAL A 8 -4.75 15.85 -24.72
N CYS A 9 -5.60 14.85 -24.97
CA CYS A 9 -6.13 14.01 -23.89
C CYS A 9 -5.06 13.11 -23.24
N LEU A 10 -4.09 12.62 -24.03
CA LEU A 10 -2.97 11.84 -23.48
C LEU A 10 -2.01 12.70 -22.64
N PHE A 11 -1.75 13.94 -23.04
CA PHE A 11 -0.96 14.88 -22.24
C PHE A 11 -1.71 15.37 -20.98
N ALA A 12 -3.02 15.59 -21.06
CA ALA A 12 -3.84 15.93 -19.90
C ALA A 12 -3.92 14.78 -18.89
N ALA A 13 -4.00 13.53 -19.35
CA ALA A 13 -3.98 12.36 -18.46
C ALA A 13 -2.63 12.17 -17.75
N VAL A 14 -1.51 12.50 -18.42
CA VAL A 14 -0.16 12.46 -17.80
C VAL A 14 0.04 13.61 -16.80
N ILE A 15 -0.51 14.80 -17.06
CA ILE A 15 -0.42 15.94 -16.15
C ILE A 15 -1.32 15.76 -14.91
N VAL A 16 -2.46 15.08 -15.05
CA VAL A 16 -3.33 14.73 -13.90
C VAL A 16 -2.71 13.64 -13.01
N PHE A 17 -1.77 12.83 -13.53
CA PHE A 17 -0.98 11.89 -12.71
C PHE A 17 0.32 12.49 -12.15
N CYS A 18 0.74 13.67 -12.63
CA CYS A 18 1.99 14.34 -12.27
C CYS A 18 1.78 15.64 -11.46
N GLY A 19 0.53 15.97 -11.12
CA GLY A 19 0.15 17.17 -10.38
C GLY A 19 -0.22 16.91 -8.92
N ALA A 20 0.56 16.10 -8.19
CA ALA A 20 0.57 16.19 -6.74
C ALA A 20 1.65 17.19 -6.36
N GLY A 21 1.25 18.41 -6.03
CA GLY A 21 2.16 19.46 -5.60
C GLY A 21 3.13 18.94 -4.54
N GLU A 22 4.41 19.19 -4.76
CA GLU A 22 5.45 19.00 -3.76
C GLU A 22 5.11 19.86 -2.54
N SER A 23 4.51 19.25 -1.53
CA SER A 23 4.43 19.86 -0.20
C SER A 23 5.85 19.85 0.36
N PRO A 24 6.38 21.01 0.80
CA PRO A 24 7.77 21.16 1.16
C PRO A 24 8.11 20.25 2.34
N ALA A 25 8.98 19.26 2.13
CA ALA A 25 9.77 18.50 3.11
C ALA A 25 9.08 18.14 4.45
N GLY A 26 7.75 18.03 4.46
CA GLY A 26 6.96 17.57 5.59
C GLY A 26 6.64 16.13 5.32
N LYS A 27 7.34 15.23 6.03
CA LYS A 27 7.09 13.78 6.08
C LYS A 27 5.60 13.51 5.81
N ILE A 28 5.24 13.01 4.63
CA ILE A 28 4.01 12.23 4.47
C ILE A 28 4.29 10.98 5.28
N VAL A 29 4.05 11.10 6.59
CA VAL A 29 4.18 10.03 7.55
C VAL A 29 3.29 8.94 6.99
N LEU A 30 3.87 7.76 6.76
CA LEU A 30 3.10 6.55 6.53
C LEU A 30 2.12 6.47 7.70
N GLY A 31 0.88 6.94 7.50
CA GLY A 31 0.06 7.55 8.57
C GLY A 31 0.25 6.81 9.88
N TYR A 32 0.96 7.44 10.82
CA TYR A 32 1.63 6.84 11.97
C TYR A 32 0.81 5.70 12.57
N THR A 33 1.02 4.46 12.11
CA THR A 33 0.36 3.26 12.66
C THR A 33 1.10 2.87 13.93
N GLY A 34 1.06 3.74 14.94
CA GLY A 34 1.65 3.52 16.25
C GLY A 34 3.15 3.18 16.25
N PRO A 35 3.72 2.74 17.38
CA PRO A 35 5.14 2.37 17.53
C PRO A 35 5.44 1.01 16.88
N LEU A 36 4.85 0.70 15.73
CA LEU A 36 5.02 -0.60 15.09
C LEU A 36 6.32 -0.62 14.29
N SER A 37 7.16 -1.62 14.54
CA SER A 37 8.50 -1.71 13.97
C SER A 37 8.52 -1.95 12.46
N GLY A 38 7.48 -2.56 11.89
CA GLY A 38 7.38 -2.89 10.46
C GLY A 38 7.35 -1.65 9.56
N PRO A 39 6.39 -0.73 9.73
CA PRO A 39 6.31 0.54 9.00
C PRO A 39 7.61 1.35 9.06
N ALA A 40 8.16 1.55 10.26
CA ALA A 40 9.38 2.33 10.46
C ALA A 40 10.58 1.70 9.75
N ARG A 41 10.74 0.38 9.87
CA ARG A 41 11.81 -0.37 9.19
C ARG A 41 11.67 -0.32 7.67
N PHE A 42 10.45 -0.46 7.15
CA PHE A 42 10.18 -0.35 5.72
C PHE A 42 10.52 1.05 5.19
N ALA A 43 10.04 2.10 5.86
CA ALA A 43 10.29 3.47 5.45
C ALA A 43 11.79 3.80 5.44
N ALA A 44 12.53 3.39 6.49
CA ALA A 44 13.97 3.58 6.55
C ALA A 44 14.69 2.91 5.38
N LYS A 45 14.41 1.63 5.11
CA LYS A 45 15.02 0.89 3.99
C LYS A 45 14.63 1.45 2.62
N PHE A 46 13.38 1.86 2.46
CA PHE A 46 12.88 2.45 1.21
C PHE A 46 13.60 3.77 0.92
N SER A 47 13.67 4.67 1.89
CA SER A 47 14.35 5.95 1.73
C SER A 47 15.87 5.81 1.58
N GLU A 48 16.48 4.83 2.24
CA GLU A 48 17.89 4.50 2.04
C GLU A 48 18.16 4.08 0.58
N GLN A 49 17.33 3.20 0.02
CA GLN A 49 17.52 2.64 -1.31
C GLN A 49 17.15 3.61 -2.43
N TYR A 50 15.99 4.25 -2.33
CA TYR A 50 15.40 5.04 -3.41
C TYR A 50 15.65 6.53 -3.29
N LYS A 51 16.20 6.99 -2.14
CA LYS A 51 16.40 8.42 -1.82
C LYS A 51 15.11 9.24 -1.83
N GLU A 52 13.98 8.56 -1.74
CA GLU A 52 12.64 9.11 -1.76
C GLU A 52 11.87 8.69 -0.50
N MET A 53 10.83 9.44 -0.17
CA MET A 53 9.94 9.06 0.92
C MET A 53 9.03 7.89 0.52
N ALA A 54 8.86 6.93 1.42
CA ALA A 54 7.90 5.85 1.22
C ALA A 54 6.46 6.36 1.32
N THR A 55 5.68 6.19 0.25
CA THR A 55 4.25 6.54 0.25
C THR A 55 3.39 5.39 0.78
N ARG A 56 2.14 5.69 1.17
CA ARG A 56 1.16 4.65 1.53
C ARG A 56 0.93 3.64 0.40
N ALA A 57 0.93 4.09 -0.86
CA ALA A 57 0.81 3.20 -2.00
C ALA A 57 1.98 2.21 -2.07
N CYS A 58 3.21 2.64 -1.78
CA CYS A 58 4.38 1.76 -1.72
C CYS A 58 4.23 0.69 -0.62
N ALA A 59 3.82 1.08 0.59
CA ALA A 59 3.62 0.14 1.70
C ALA A 59 2.51 -0.89 1.43
N LEU A 60 1.38 -0.44 0.84
CA LEU A 60 0.28 -1.32 0.47
C LEU A 60 0.71 -2.33 -0.60
N ASN A 61 1.40 -1.88 -1.65
CA ASN A 61 1.92 -2.77 -2.68
C ASN A 61 2.94 -3.76 -2.13
N TYR A 62 3.88 -3.31 -1.29
CA TYR A 62 4.87 -4.18 -0.65
C TYR A 62 4.22 -5.33 0.13
N THR A 63 3.20 -4.98 0.92
CA THR A 63 2.43 -5.95 1.72
C THR A 63 1.59 -6.86 0.82
N ALA A 64 0.94 -6.32 -0.21
CA ALA A 64 0.16 -7.11 -1.17
C ALA A 64 1.02 -8.11 -1.94
N THR A 65 2.25 -7.75 -2.33
CA THR A 65 3.20 -8.68 -2.96
C THR A 65 3.56 -9.83 -2.03
N HIS A 66 3.74 -9.57 -0.73
CA HIS A 66 3.98 -10.63 0.25
C HIS A 66 2.75 -11.53 0.46
N ALA A 67 1.54 -10.95 0.46
CA ALA A 67 0.30 -11.72 0.51
C ALA A 67 0.16 -12.64 -0.72
N LEU A 68 0.47 -12.13 -1.92
CA LEU A 68 0.48 -12.91 -3.15
C LEU A 68 1.52 -14.03 -3.11
N ALA A 69 2.74 -13.74 -2.64
CA ALA A 69 3.79 -14.76 -2.51
C ALA A 69 3.36 -15.90 -1.56
N ARG A 70 2.69 -15.57 -0.45
CA ARG A 70 2.11 -16.59 0.44
C ARG A 70 1.02 -17.41 -0.25
N ALA A 71 0.15 -16.77 -1.05
CA ALA A 71 -0.89 -17.47 -1.80
C ALA A 71 -0.30 -18.42 -2.85
N ILE A 72 0.71 -17.99 -3.60
CA ILE A 72 1.47 -18.82 -4.55
C ILE A 72 2.07 -20.04 -3.83
N ALA A 73 2.75 -19.82 -2.70
CA ALA A 73 3.34 -20.90 -1.91
C ALA A 73 2.27 -21.88 -1.39
N ALA A 74 1.13 -21.36 -0.91
CA ALA A 74 0.03 -22.18 -0.42
C ALA A 74 -0.68 -22.97 -1.54
N ALA A 75 -0.71 -22.45 -2.76
CA ALA A 75 -1.29 -23.09 -3.94
C ALA A 75 -0.39 -24.17 -4.55
N GLY A 76 0.93 -24.13 -4.28
CA GLY A 76 1.90 -25.06 -4.85
C GLY A 76 2.11 -24.88 -6.36
N THR A 77 1.77 -23.72 -6.91
CA THR A 77 1.87 -23.41 -8.34
C THR A 77 2.10 -21.92 -8.54
N THR A 78 2.86 -21.58 -9.57
CA THR A 78 3.15 -20.21 -10.00
C THR A 78 2.39 -19.80 -11.26
N THR A 79 1.69 -20.74 -11.91
CA THR A 79 1.10 -20.53 -13.24
C THR A 79 -0.42 -20.71 -13.27
N ASP A 80 -1.02 -21.39 -12.29
CA ASP A 80 -2.48 -21.57 -12.21
C ASP A 80 -3.11 -20.49 -11.33
N VAL A 81 -3.65 -19.46 -11.99
CA VAL A 81 -4.24 -18.29 -11.32
C VAL A 81 -5.47 -18.63 -10.49
N TYR A 82 -6.22 -19.67 -10.85
CA TYR A 82 -7.44 -20.05 -10.11
C TYR A 82 -7.08 -20.72 -8.79
N LYS A 83 -6.07 -21.61 -8.80
CA LYS A 83 -5.53 -22.21 -7.57
C LYS A 83 -4.89 -21.17 -6.66
N ILE A 84 -4.15 -20.21 -7.22
CA ILE A 84 -3.57 -19.11 -6.43
C ILE A 84 -4.67 -18.28 -5.78
N ARG A 85 -5.74 -17.95 -6.53
CA ARG A 85 -6.88 -17.19 -6.01
C ARG A 85 -7.58 -17.91 -4.86
N GLU A 86 -7.82 -19.21 -5.01
CA GLU A 86 -8.45 -20.05 -3.99
C GLU A 86 -7.58 -20.16 -2.73
N ALA A 87 -6.26 -20.20 -2.88
CA ALA A 87 -5.32 -20.35 -1.78
C ALA A 87 -5.20 -19.11 -0.87
N PHE A 88 -5.70 -17.94 -1.26
CA PHE A 88 -5.62 -16.72 -0.43
C PHE A 88 -6.25 -16.89 0.96
N GLY A 89 -7.36 -17.61 1.06
CA GLY A 89 -8.01 -17.87 2.36
C GLY A 89 -7.07 -18.61 3.31
N LYS A 90 -6.37 -19.65 2.81
CA LYS A 90 -5.36 -20.39 3.57
C LYS A 90 -4.11 -19.54 3.86
N ALA A 91 -3.65 -18.78 2.87
CA ALA A 91 -2.44 -17.96 2.97
C ALA A 91 -2.55 -16.79 3.95
N LEU A 92 -3.76 -16.26 4.15
CA LEU A 92 -4.07 -15.16 5.06
C LEU A 92 -4.80 -15.62 6.33
N ALA A 93 -4.86 -16.93 6.59
CA ALA A 93 -5.35 -17.46 7.87
C ALA A 93 -4.47 -17.01 9.05
N ALA A 94 -3.16 -16.90 8.81
CA ALA A 94 -2.24 -16.23 9.72
C ALA A 94 -2.12 -14.74 9.32
N PRO A 95 -2.46 -13.79 10.22
CA PRO A 95 -2.47 -12.38 9.88
C PRO A 95 -1.06 -11.87 9.53
N MET A 96 -1.02 -10.83 8.71
CA MET A 96 0.19 -10.04 8.46
C MET A 96 0.16 -8.85 9.43
N LEU A 97 1.06 -8.87 10.42
CA LEU A 97 1.08 -7.92 11.52
C LEU A 97 2.09 -6.79 11.30
N GLY A 98 1.84 -5.65 11.96
CA GLY A 98 2.61 -4.42 11.80
C GLY A 98 4.00 -4.45 12.42
N ASP A 99 4.35 -5.49 13.20
CA ASP A 99 5.70 -5.72 13.69
C ASP A 99 6.68 -6.04 12.54
N ARG A 100 6.19 -6.70 11.49
CA ARG A 100 6.98 -7.18 10.35
C ARG A 100 6.68 -6.46 9.05
N PHE A 101 5.41 -6.11 8.83
CA PHE A 101 4.91 -5.54 7.58
C PHE A 101 4.52 -4.08 7.77
N PRO A 102 4.65 -3.23 6.74
CA PRO A 102 4.28 -1.83 6.83
C PRO A 102 2.76 -1.59 6.81
N ASN A 103 1.97 -2.61 6.47
CA ASN A 103 0.51 -2.61 6.54
C ASN A 103 0.02 -3.95 7.08
N GLU A 104 -1.07 -3.91 7.83
CA GLU A 104 -1.67 -5.10 8.43
C GLU A 104 -2.76 -5.69 7.55
N ILE A 105 -2.78 -7.02 7.45
CA ILE A 105 -3.84 -7.79 6.79
C ILE A 105 -4.31 -8.87 7.76
N TYR A 106 -5.53 -8.75 8.23
CA TYR A 106 -6.11 -9.62 9.26
C TYR A 106 -6.87 -10.82 8.69
N GLY A 107 -7.07 -10.85 7.38
CA GLY A 107 -7.77 -11.94 6.70
C GLY A 107 -8.33 -11.48 5.36
N ILE A 108 -9.17 -12.34 4.77
CA ILE A 108 -9.82 -12.08 3.49
C ILE A 108 -11.25 -12.62 3.50
N THR A 109 -12.20 -11.88 2.93
CA THR A 109 -13.57 -12.34 2.74
C THR A 109 -13.64 -13.42 1.65
N PRO A 110 -14.72 -14.23 1.61
CA PRO A 110 -14.95 -15.18 0.50
C PRO A 110 -15.01 -14.50 -0.88
N THR A 111 -15.36 -13.22 -0.92
CA THR A 111 -15.41 -12.40 -2.15
C THR A 111 -14.06 -11.78 -2.54
N GLY A 112 -13.01 -11.95 -1.74
CA GLY A 112 -11.65 -11.48 -2.04
C GLY A 112 -11.29 -10.11 -1.47
N ARG A 113 -12.07 -9.54 -0.54
CA ARG A 113 -11.72 -8.28 0.13
C ARG A 113 -10.85 -8.57 1.34
N VAL A 114 -9.72 -7.88 1.46
CA VAL A 114 -8.84 -8.01 2.64
C VAL A 114 -9.36 -7.18 3.80
N TRP A 115 -9.23 -7.72 5.01
CA TRP A 115 -9.46 -6.97 6.25
C TRP A 115 -8.18 -6.25 6.65
N VAL A 116 -8.25 -4.93 6.77
CA VAL A 116 -7.11 -4.08 7.11
C VAL A 116 -7.52 -3.09 8.19
N GLY A 117 -6.57 -2.67 9.02
CA GLY A 117 -6.79 -1.61 10.00
C GLY A 117 -7.04 -0.28 9.29
N ALA A 118 -8.13 0.40 9.64
CA ALA A 118 -8.41 1.74 9.15
C ALA A 118 -7.70 2.78 10.02
N SER A 119 -6.98 3.70 9.38
CA SER A 119 -6.35 4.84 10.05
C SER A 119 -6.96 6.14 9.53
N ILE A 120 -7.28 7.06 10.43
CA ILE A 120 -7.68 8.41 10.06
C ILE A 120 -6.44 9.30 10.08
N GLN A 121 -6.20 9.97 8.96
CA GLN A 121 -5.10 10.91 8.78
C GLN A 121 -5.69 12.28 8.48
N THR A 122 -5.37 13.24 9.34
CA THR A 122 -5.74 14.65 9.13
C THR A 122 -4.52 15.42 8.61
N ILE A 123 -4.78 16.48 7.84
CA ILE A 123 -3.76 17.41 7.36
C ILE A 123 -4.13 18.80 7.88
N THR A 124 -3.25 19.37 8.70
CA THR A 124 -3.40 20.74 9.23
C THR A 124 -2.26 21.59 8.70
N ALA A 125 -2.59 22.73 8.07
CA ALA A 125 -1.62 23.66 7.48
C ALA A 125 -0.57 23.00 6.56
N GLY A 126 -0.99 22.01 5.75
CA GLY A 126 -0.10 21.29 4.82
C GLY A 126 0.80 20.24 5.47
N THR A 127 0.68 20.01 6.79
CA THR A 127 1.41 18.98 7.52
C THR A 127 0.48 17.85 7.95
N SER A 128 0.93 16.60 7.83
CA SER A 128 0.19 15.44 8.31
C SER A 128 0.18 15.42 9.85
N ASP A 129 -1.01 15.41 10.45
CA ASP A 129 -1.18 15.27 11.90
C ASP A 129 -0.83 13.85 12.37
N PRO A 130 -0.61 13.59 13.66
CA PRO A 130 -0.50 12.22 14.16
C PRO A 130 -1.75 11.40 13.79
N ALA A 131 -1.56 10.26 13.13
CA ALA A 131 -2.69 9.40 12.77
C ALA A 131 -3.32 8.76 14.00
N SER A 132 -4.65 8.67 14.01
CA SER A 132 -5.40 7.89 15.00
C SER A 132 -5.88 6.61 14.34
N VAL A 133 -5.55 5.46 14.93
CA VAL A 133 -5.97 4.14 14.47
C VAL A 133 -6.94 3.58 15.50
N TYR A 134 -8.16 3.30 15.05
CA TYR A 134 -9.16 2.61 15.86
C TYR A 134 -9.24 1.17 15.38
N ILE A 135 -8.87 0.24 16.25
CA ILE A 135 -9.02 -1.20 16.03
C ILE A 135 -10.16 -1.63 16.94
N TRP A 136 -11.29 -2.04 16.35
CA TRP A 136 -12.46 -2.58 17.07
C TRP A 136 -12.67 -4.04 16.71
#